data_AF-A0A090KGT0-F1
#
_entry.id   AF-A0A090KGT0-F1
#
_cell.length_a   1.000
_cell.length_b   1.000
_cell.length_c   1.000
_cell.angle_alpha   90.00
_cell.angle_beta   90.00
_cell.angle_gamma   90.00
#
_symmetry.space_group_name_H-M   'P 1'
#
loop_
_entity.id
_entity.type
_entity.pdbx_description
1 polymer ?
#
loop_
_entity_poly.entity_id
_entity_poly.type
_entity_poly.pdbx_seq_one_letter_code
_entity_poly.pdbx_strand_id
1 'polypeptide(L)'
;MQISVAWRLVARVFLPFAAGYYLSYLFRTINALISGHLISDTGIGAADLGLLTSVYFLVFAAAQIPVGILLDRFGPRRVQSALLLVAAAGAGLFAMSTGLPSLLISRAMIGLGVAAALTAGLKSIVLWFPRERVALLNGYMIMLGSLGAVTATAPAEHLLAWMGWRQLFEILAAATSATAVLIYVVVPERIIIPSTASTPATLSSVLGDRRFWRIAPLSAACVGSAWSLQGLWASPWLTDVEGLDRAGLVEQLFAMSIVLCGGAWLFGTLVHCIRRRGVGAETILAVVAVLFIAAEVVLILRVPLPSRAAMLRHASGMPI
;
A
#
# COMPACT_ATOMS: atom_id res chain seq x y z
N MET A 1 -28.53 -20.46 6.50
CA MET A 1 -27.26 -21.17 6.75
C MET A 1 -26.09 -20.69 5.88
N GLN A 2 -26.28 -20.32 4.60
CA GLN A 2 -25.17 -19.83 3.75
C GLN A 2 -24.63 -18.44 4.15
N ILE A 3 -25.49 -17.52 4.62
CA ILE A 3 -25.08 -16.17 5.03
C ILE A 3 -24.19 -16.20 6.28
N SER A 4 -24.48 -17.07 7.25
CA SER A 4 -23.67 -17.24 8.47
C SER A 4 -22.29 -17.83 8.18
N VAL A 5 -22.15 -18.65 7.13
CA VAL A 5 -20.85 -19.19 6.69
C VAL A 5 -20.04 -18.12 5.96
N ALA A 6 -20.67 -17.33 5.09
CA ALA A 6 -20.02 -16.24 4.38
C ALA A 6 -19.46 -15.18 5.35
N TRP A 7 -20.23 -14.75 6.34
CA TRP A 7 -19.76 -13.78 7.34
C TRP A 7 -18.61 -14.33 8.19
N ARG A 8 -18.65 -15.61 8.55
CA ARG A 8 -17.54 -16.25 9.27
C ARG A 8 -16.25 -16.27 8.44
N LEU A 9 -16.33 -16.50 7.13
CA LEU A 9 -15.15 -16.46 6.25
C LEU A 9 -14.60 -15.05 6.10
N VAL A 10 -15.47 -14.05 5.93
CA VAL A 10 -15.04 -12.64 5.88
C VAL A 10 -14.35 -12.24 7.19
N ALA A 11 -14.96 -12.55 8.33
CA ALA A 11 -14.41 -12.19 9.63
C ALA A 11 -13.12 -12.94 9.99
N ARG A 12 -13.05 -14.25 9.69
CA ARG A 12 -11.91 -15.09 10.10
C ARG A 12 -10.76 -15.14 9.11
N VAL A 13 -11.00 -14.84 7.83
CA VAL A 13 -9.98 -14.93 6.78
C VAL A 13 -9.72 -13.55 6.20
N PHE A 14 -10.73 -12.91 5.63
CA PHE A 14 -10.53 -11.69 4.86
C PHE A 14 -10.05 -10.51 5.72
N LEU A 15 -10.72 -10.22 6.85
CA LEU A 15 -10.39 -9.06 7.70
C LEU A 15 -8.97 -9.15 8.31
N PRO A 16 -8.48 -10.30 8.83
CA PRO A 16 -7.11 -10.41 9.32
C PRO A 16 -6.06 -10.11 8.24
N PHE A 17 -6.23 -10.63 7.01
CA PHE A 17 -5.30 -10.31 5.91
C PHE A 17 -5.41 -8.85 5.47
N ALA A 18 -6.63 -8.29 5.45
CA ALA A 18 -6.84 -6.87 5.15
C ALA A 18 -6.17 -5.96 6.19
N ALA A 19 -6.21 -6.33 7.47
CA ALA A 19 -5.50 -5.61 8.54
C ALA A 19 -3.97 -5.64 8.34
N GLY A 20 -3.41 -6.78 7.92
CA GLY A 20 -1.99 -6.88 7.56
C GLY A 20 -1.61 -5.96 6.40
N TYR A 21 -2.48 -5.86 5.39
CA TYR A 21 -2.24 -4.97 4.24
C TYR A 21 -2.46 -3.49 4.57
N TYR A 22 -3.42 -3.17 5.43
CA TYR A 22 -3.59 -1.85 6.02
C TYR A 22 -2.32 -1.38 6.74
N LEU A 23 -1.72 -2.24 7.58
CA LEU A 23 -0.47 -1.93 8.28
C LEU A 23 0.69 -1.71 7.31
N SER A 24 0.76 -2.52 6.23
CA SER A 24 1.77 -2.34 5.16
C SER A 24 1.69 -0.95 4.53
N TYR A 25 0.48 -0.45 4.26
CA TYR A 25 0.26 0.90 3.75
C TYR A 25 0.60 1.97 4.77
N LEU A 26 0.18 1.77 6.01
CA LEU A 26 0.46 2.69 7.10
C LEU A 26 1.98 2.90 7.27
N PHE A 27 2.76 1.81 7.39
CA PHE A 27 4.23 1.89 7.49
C PHE A 27 4.90 2.58 6.29
N ARG A 28 4.32 2.40 5.10
CA ARG A 28 4.82 3.05 3.88
C ARG A 28 4.59 4.56 3.94
N THR A 29 3.37 4.99 4.25
CA THR A 29 2.96 6.40 4.19
C THR A 29 3.45 7.22 5.38
N ILE A 30 3.54 6.62 6.57
CA ILE A 30 3.91 7.35 7.81
C ILE A 30 5.32 7.95 7.76
N ASN A 31 6.19 7.45 6.87
CA ASN A 31 7.55 7.96 6.71
C ASN A 31 7.59 9.45 6.36
N ALA A 32 6.73 9.89 5.45
CA ALA A 32 6.67 11.29 5.04
C ALA A 32 6.31 12.18 6.24
N LEU A 33 5.41 11.72 7.10
CA LEU A 33 4.92 12.45 8.26
C LEU A 33 6.00 12.66 9.33
N ILE A 34 6.77 11.61 9.64
CA ILE A 34 7.78 11.63 10.71
C ILE A 34 9.14 12.19 10.26
N SER A 35 9.35 12.42 8.96
CA SER A 35 10.62 12.84 8.38
C SER A 35 11.26 14.03 9.12
N GLY A 36 10.50 15.09 9.40
CA GLY A 36 10.98 16.26 10.15
C GLY A 36 11.40 15.94 11.57
N HIS A 37 10.70 15.04 12.26
CA HIS A 37 11.04 14.61 13.62
C HIS A 37 12.31 13.74 13.64
N LEU A 38 12.53 12.94 12.60
CA LEU A 38 13.77 12.17 12.48
C LEU A 38 14.98 13.08 12.31
N ILE A 39 14.86 14.14 11.50
CA ILE A 39 15.92 15.13 11.33
C ILE A 39 16.24 15.79 12.67
N SER A 40 15.23 16.28 13.40
CA SER A 40 15.44 16.97 14.67
C SER A 40 16.05 16.08 15.75
N ASP A 41 15.62 14.82 15.84
CA ASP A 41 16.01 13.94 16.94
C ASP A 41 17.31 13.17 16.69
N THR A 42 17.64 12.88 15.44
CA THR A 42 18.79 12.02 15.10
C THR A 42 19.86 12.76 14.29
N GLY A 43 19.58 13.97 13.83
CA GLY A 43 20.52 14.79 13.06
C GLY A 43 20.77 14.30 11.63
N ILE A 44 19.96 13.36 11.12
CA ILE A 44 20.10 12.83 9.75
C ILE A 44 19.69 13.86 8.70
N GLY A 45 20.33 13.80 7.52
CA GLY A 45 20.05 14.72 6.41
C GLY A 45 18.93 14.27 5.49
N ALA A 46 18.58 15.11 4.51
CA ALA A 46 17.60 14.78 3.47
C ALA A 46 18.01 13.57 2.60
N ALA A 47 19.30 13.42 2.32
CA ALA A 47 19.84 12.26 1.59
C ALA A 47 19.59 10.95 2.37
N ASP A 48 19.73 10.99 3.69
CA ASP A 48 19.52 9.84 4.56
C ASP A 48 18.05 9.43 4.62
N LEU A 49 17.12 10.39 4.61
CA LEU A 49 15.68 10.12 4.48
C LEU A 49 15.33 9.47 3.15
N GLY A 50 15.96 9.92 2.06
CA GLY A 50 15.88 9.27 0.76
C GLY A 50 16.36 7.82 0.81
N LEU A 51 17.48 7.56 1.51
CA LEU A 51 18.02 6.22 1.70
C LEU A 51 17.11 5.33 2.56
N LEU A 52 16.55 5.86 3.65
CA LEU A 52 15.58 5.16 4.50
C LEU A 52 14.34 4.72 3.74
N THR A 53 13.86 5.58 2.84
CA THR A 53 12.73 5.26 1.96
C THR A 53 13.13 4.20 0.94
N SER A 54 14.31 4.36 0.34
CA SER A 54 14.84 3.45 -0.69
C SER A 54 15.06 2.04 -0.16
N VAL A 55 15.69 1.88 1.01
CA VAL A 55 16.00 0.56 1.57
C VAL A 55 14.73 -0.23 1.86
N TYR A 56 13.67 0.43 2.33
CA TYR A 56 12.37 -0.18 2.53
C TYR A 56 11.82 -0.78 1.22
N PHE A 57 11.81 0.01 0.14
CA PHE A 57 11.29 -0.45 -1.16
C PHE A 57 12.21 -1.49 -1.82
N LEU A 58 13.53 -1.35 -1.71
CA LEU A 58 14.49 -2.31 -2.27
C LEU A 58 14.34 -3.69 -1.62
N VAL A 59 14.28 -3.74 -0.30
CA VAL A 59 14.09 -5.01 0.42
C VAL A 59 12.70 -5.58 0.17
N PHE A 60 11.67 -4.74 0.15
CA PHE A 60 10.31 -5.16 -0.21
C PHE A 60 10.25 -5.77 -1.62
N ALA A 61 10.93 -5.17 -2.59
CA ALA A 61 11.00 -5.63 -3.98
C ALA A 61 11.79 -6.93 -4.12
N ALA A 62 12.98 -6.99 -3.51
CA ALA A 62 13.83 -8.19 -3.50
C ALA A 62 13.12 -9.39 -2.85
N ALA A 63 12.27 -9.13 -1.86
CA ALA A 63 11.48 -10.15 -1.18
C ALA A 63 10.30 -10.68 -2.02
N GLN A 64 9.83 -9.99 -3.07
CA GLN A 64 8.60 -10.38 -3.78
C GLN A 64 8.66 -11.80 -4.35
N ILE A 65 9.76 -12.17 -5.01
CA ILE A 65 9.90 -13.50 -5.62
C ILE A 65 10.04 -14.59 -4.54
N PRO A 66 10.97 -14.50 -3.57
CA PRO A 66 11.06 -15.46 -2.48
C PRO A 66 9.75 -15.63 -1.70
N VAL A 67 9.08 -14.52 -1.39
CA VAL A 67 7.80 -14.52 -0.67
C VAL A 67 6.72 -15.21 -1.48
N GLY A 68 6.63 -14.98 -2.79
CA GLY A 68 5.70 -15.70 -3.66
C GLY A 68 5.88 -17.21 -3.57
N ILE A 69 7.12 -17.69 -3.65
CA ILE A 69 7.47 -19.12 -3.53
C ILE A 69 7.09 -19.66 -2.14
N LEU A 70 7.41 -18.91 -1.07
CA LEU A 70 7.05 -19.30 0.30
C LEU A 70 5.54 -19.38 0.48
N LEU A 71 4.78 -18.41 -0.06
CA LEU A 71 3.32 -18.41 -0.03
C LEU A 71 2.75 -19.63 -0.75
N ASP A 72 3.35 -20.03 -1.88
CA ASP A 72 3.02 -21.23 -2.64
C ASP A 72 3.29 -22.53 -1.89
N ARG A 73 4.42 -22.59 -1.18
CA ARG A 73 4.84 -23.79 -0.46
C ARG A 73 4.20 -23.97 0.92
N PHE A 74 4.14 -22.89 1.70
CA PHE A 74 3.76 -22.94 3.13
C PHE A 74 2.41 -22.28 3.41
N GLY A 75 1.81 -21.64 2.40
CA GLY A 75 0.50 -21.01 2.49
C GLY A 75 0.49 -19.61 3.11
N PRO A 76 -0.57 -18.83 2.85
CA PRO A 76 -0.63 -17.43 3.23
C PRO A 76 -0.68 -17.21 4.74
N ARG A 77 -1.29 -18.12 5.51
CA ARG A 77 -1.40 -18.01 6.98
C ARG A 77 -0.02 -17.95 7.63
N ARG A 78 0.82 -18.96 7.42
CA ARG A 78 2.11 -19.10 8.11
C ARG A 78 3.10 -18.04 7.68
N VAL A 79 3.19 -17.81 6.36
CA VAL A 79 4.15 -16.87 5.78
C VAL A 79 3.83 -15.43 6.17
N GLN A 80 2.57 -15.02 6.07
CA GLN A 80 2.16 -13.67 6.46
C GLN A 80 2.37 -13.43 7.95
N SER A 81 1.98 -14.36 8.81
CA SER A 81 2.19 -14.21 10.26
C SER A 81 3.67 -14.11 10.62
N ALA A 82 4.53 -14.97 10.05
CA ALA A 82 5.96 -14.92 10.32
C ALA A 82 6.59 -13.58 9.85
N LEU A 83 6.25 -13.12 8.64
CA LEU A 83 6.79 -11.87 8.12
C LEU A 83 6.25 -10.64 8.89
N LEU A 84 4.98 -10.64 9.30
CA LEU A 84 4.47 -9.55 10.15
C LEU A 84 5.18 -9.49 11.51
N LEU A 85 5.61 -10.62 12.09
CA LEU A 85 6.46 -10.58 13.28
C LEU A 85 7.83 -9.95 13.01
N VAL A 86 8.42 -10.18 11.83
CA VAL A 86 9.64 -9.49 11.39
C VAL A 86 9.39 -7.98 11.26
N ALA A 87 8.24 -7.58 10.69
CA ALA A 87 7.87 -6.16 10.61
C ALA A 87 7.66 -5.53 11.99
N ALA A 88 7.03 -6.25 12.92
CA ALA A 88 6.83 -5.79 14.29
C ALA A 88 8.16 -5.61 15.03
N ALA A 89 9.08 -6.57 14.90
CA ALA A 89 10.43 -6.46 15.46
C ALA A 89 11.19 -5.26 14.84
N GLY A 90 11.08 -5.07 13.52
CA GLY A 90 11.63 -3.91 12.83
C GLY A 90 11.03 -2.59 13.32
N ALA A 91 9.72 -2.53 13.56
CA ALA A 91 9.06 -1.34 14.11
C ALA A 91 9.48 -1.03 15.55
N GLY A 92 9.63 -2.05 16.40
CA GLY A 92 10.16 -1.90 17.76
C GLY A 92 11.62 -1.41 17.75
N LEU A 93 12.46 -1.98 16.87
CA LEU A 93 13.84 -1.51 16.70
C LEU A 93 13.88 -0.06 16.16
N PHE A 94 12.95 0.30 15.27
CA PHE A 94 12.82 1.66 14.75
C PHE A 94 12.57 2.65 15.88
N ALA A 95 11.63 2.35 16.78
CA ALA A 95 11.31 3.20 17.94
C ALA A 95 12.52 3.45 18.86
N MET A 96 13.39 2.44 19.02
CA MET A 96 14.60 2.52 19.85
C MET A 96 15.82 3.09 19.10
N SER A 97 15.69 3.41 17.80
CA SER A 97 16.82 3.82 16.98
C SER A 97 17.28 5.24 17.31
N THR A 98 18.60 5.41 17.38
CA THR A 98 19.28 6.68 17.70
C THR A 98 20.14 7.21 16.57
N GLY A 99 20.27 6.48 15.46
CA GLY A 99 21.10 6.89 14.33
C GLY A 99 20.78 6.15 13.05
N LEU A 100 21.42 6.58 11.96
CA LEU A 100 21.11 6.10 10.62
C LEU A 100 21.23 4.56 10.44
N PRO A 101 22.29 3.87 10.92
CA PRO A 101 22.41 2.42 10.69
C PRO A 101 21.26 1.62 11.31
N SER A 102 20.85 1.95 12.53
CA SER A 102 19.73 1.27 13.20
C SER A 102 18.39 1.59 12.55
N LEU A 103 18.18 2.84 12.09
CA LEU A 103 17.00 3.21 11.31
C LEU A 103 16.92 2.45 9.97
N LEU A 104 18.05 2.27 9.27
CA LEU A 104 18.13 1.55 8.00
C LEU A 104 17.81 0.05 8.18
N ILE A 105 18.41 -0.59 9.18
CA ILE A 105 18.15 -2.01 9.49
C ILE A 105 16.68 -2.20 9.85
N SER A 106 16.15 -1.33 10.71
CA SER A 106 14.74 -1.34 11.11
C SER A 106 13.81 -1.19 9.90
N ARG A 107 14.10 -0.24 9.01
CA ARG A 107 13.34 -0.03 7.76
C ARG A 107 13.39 -1.22 6.83
N ALA A 108 14.55 -1.83 6.67
CA ALA A 108 14.72 -3.05 5.90
C ALA A 108 13.86 -4.20 6.47
N MET A 109 13.86 -4.39 7.79
CA MET A 109 13.04 -5.39 8.47
C MET A 109 11.54 -5.14 8.28
N ILE A 110 11.08 -3.89 8.42
CA ILE A 110 9.68 -3.53 8.17
C ILE A 110 9.32 -3.84 6.71
N GLY A 111 10.14 -3.41 5.75
CA GLY A 111 9.92 -3.66 4.32
C GLY A 111 9.83 -5.15 3.97
N LEU A 112 10.76 -5.96 4.50
CA LEU A 112 10.72 -7.41 4.38
C LEU A 112 9.44 -8.00 4.98
N GLY A 113 9.12 -7.58 6.20
CA GLY A 113 8.02 -8.16 6.97
C GLY A 113 6.62 -7.86 6.42
N VAL A 114 6.46 -6.73 5.72
CA VAL A 114 5.18 -6.40 5.06
C VAL A 114 5.13 -6.78 3.58
N ALA A 115 6.20 -7.38 3.03
CA ALA A 115 6.30 -7.75 1.61
C ALA A 115 5.20 -8.70 1.13
N ALA A 116 4.71 -9.58 2.02
CA ALA A 116 3.67 -10.55 1.72
C ALA A 116 2.24 -10.00 1.87
N ALA A 117 2.04 -8.81 2.42
CA ALA A 117 0.73 -8.40 2.93
C ALA A 117 -0.37 -8.38 1.87
N LEU A 118 -0.08 -7.84 0.68
CA LEU A 118 -1.02 -7.87 -0.44
C LEU A 118 -1.14 -9.27 -1.03
N THR A 119 -0.02 -9.90 -1.36
CA THR A 119 0.01 -11.16 -2.11
C THR A 119 -0.58 -12.32 -1.31
N ALA A 120 -0.34 -12.37 -0.01
CA ALA A 120 -0.98 -13.30 0.93
C ALA A 120 -2.49 -13.06 1.02
N GLY A 121 -2.92 -11.78 1.05
CA GLY A 121 -4.33 -11.40 1.03
C GLY A 121 -5.05 -11.82 -0.25
N LEU A 122 -4.47 -11.52 -1.42
CA LEU A 122 -5.02 -11.94 -2.72
C LEU A 122 -5.07 -13.46 -2.84
N LYS A 123 -4.02 -14.15 -2.38
CA LYS A 123 -3.98 -15.60 -2.36
C LYS A 123 -5.04 -16.20 -1.43
N SER A 124 -5.24 -15.63 -0.24
CA SER A 124 -6.26 -16.12 0.69
C SER A 124 -7.67 -15.94 0.12
N ILE A 125 -7.92 -14.85 -0.62
CA ILE A 125 -9.19 -14.63 -1.33
C ILE A 125 -9.47 -15.77 -2.30
N VAL A 126 -8.49 -16.11 -3.16
CA VAL A 126 -8.64 -17.18 -4.16
C VAL A 126 -8.81 -18.56 -3.51
N LEU A 127 -8.18 -18.81 -2.36
CA LEU A 127 -8.25 -20.09 -1.66
C LEU A 127 -9.57 -20.33 -0.93
N TRP A 128 -10.21 -19.27 -0.43
CA TRP A 128 -11.34 -19.38 0.51
C TRP A 128 -12.68 -18.92 -0.06
N PHE A 129 -12.67 -18.10 -1.12
CA PHE A 129 -13.87 -17.50 -1.66
C PHE A 129 -14.18 -18.00 -3.08
N PRO A 130 -15.46 -18.04 -3.46
CA PRO A 130 -15.87 -18.50 -4.78
C PRO A 130 -15.39 -17.51 -5.87
N ARG A 131 -15.07 -18.02 -7.06
CA ARG A 131 -14.41 -17.27 -8.15
C ARG A 131 -15.18 -16.01 -8.57
N GLU A 132 -16.50 -16.04 -8.48
CA GLU A 132 -17.40 -14.94 -8.85
C GLU A 132 -17.24 -13.73 -7.92
N ARG A 133 -16.73 -13.93 -6.70
CA ARG A 133 -16.53 -12.89 -5.68
C ARG A 133 -15.09 -12.39 -5.58
N VAL A 134 -14.13 -13.06 -6.23
CA VAL A 134 -12.69 -12.74 -6.14
C VAL A 134 -12.42 -11.29 -6.57
N ALA A 135 -12.98 -10.85 -7.70
CA ALA A 135 -12.76 -9.49 -8.19
C ALA A 135 -13.25 -8.42 -7.20
N LEU A 136 -14.43 -8.64 -6.60
CA LEU A 136 -15.01 -7.74 -5.59
C LEU A 136 -14.15 -7.70 -4.32
N LEU A 137 -13.75 -8.87 -3.81
CA LEU A 137 -12.94 -8.97 -2.60
C LEU A 137 -11.53 -8.40 -2.81
N ASN A 138 -10.94 -8.54 -4.00
CA ASN A 138 -9.69 -7.88 -4.33
C ASN A 138 -9.83 -6.34 -4.28
N GLY A 139 -10.94 -5.80 -4.80
CA GLY A 139 -11.24 -4.37 -4.70
C GLY A 139 -11.36 -3.91 -3.24
N TYR A 140 -12.09 -4.65 -2.41
CA TYR A 140 -12.18 -4.35 -0.97
C TYR A 140 -10.84 -4.51 -0.24
N MET A 141 -10.01 -5.48 -0.62
CA MET A 141 -8.67 -5.64 -0.06
C MET A 141 -7.82 -4.41 -0.34
N ILE A 142 -7.85 -3.92 -1.59
CA ILE A 142 -7.12 -2.70 -1.97
C ILE A 142 -7.64 -1.48 -1.18
N MET A 143 -8.96 -1.32 -1.11
CA MET A 143 -9.61 -0.22 -0.37
C MET A 143 -9.27 -0.24 1.13
N LEU A 144 -9.40 -1.39 1.79
CA LEU A 144 -9.08 -1.50 3.22
C LEU A 144 -7.59 -1.32 3.48
N GLY A 145 -6.74 -1.75 2.55
CA GLY A 145 -5.31 -1.46 2.61
C GLY A 145 -5.01 0.03 2.53
N SER A 146 -5.60 0.74 1.56
CA SER A 146 -5.36 2.17 1.35
C SER A 146 -5.88 3.04 2.49
N LEU A 147 -6.85 2.58 3.29
CA LEU A 147 -7.20 3.24 4.54
C LEU A 147 -6.00 3.42 5.49
N GLY A 148 -4.97 2.56 5.38
CA GLY A 148 -3.72 2.71 6.13
C GLY A 148 -3.00 4.02 5.81
N ALA A 149 -3.04 4.45 4.55
CA ALA A 149 -2.49 5.75 4.14
C ALA A 149 -3.31 6.91 4.71
N VAL A 150 -4.66 6.79 4.72
CA VAL A 150 -5.54 7.79 5.34
C VAL A 150 -5.20 7.97 6.82
N THR A 151 -5.10 6.87 7.55
CA THR A 151 -4.76 6.92 8.98
C THR A 151 -3.34 7.41 9.25
N ALA A 152 -2.40 7.21 8.32
CA ALA A 152 -1.03 7.69 8.40
C ALA A 152 -0.87 9.21 8.13
N THR A 153 -1.96 9.95 7.96
CA THR A 153 -1.95 11.41 7.76
C THR A 153 -2.51 12.14 8.99
N ALA A 154 -3.68 12.78 8.90
CA ALA A 154 -4.23 13.58 10.00
C ALA A 154 -4.42 12.81 11.32
N PRO A 155 -4.91 11.57 11.35
CA PRO A 155 -5.05 10.81 12.59
C PRO A 155 -3.68 10.50 13.24
N ALA A 156 -2.70 10.07 12.43
CA ALA A 156 -1.35 9.81 12.92
C ALA A 156 -0.65 11.09 13.39
N GLU A 157 -0.84 12.23 12.73
CA GLU A 157 -0.28 13.52 13.16
C GLU A 157 -0.82 13.93 14.53
N HIS A 158 -2.11 13.73 14.77
CA HIS A 158 -2.71 14.04 16.07
C HIS A 158 -2.10 13.20 17.19
N LEU A 159 -1.91 11.89 16.95
CA LEU A 159 -1.20 11.02 17.89
C LEU A 159 0.26 11.46 18.05
N LEU A 160 0.95 11.75 16.94
CA LEU A 160 2.34 12.15 16.92
C LEU A 160 2.60 13.40 17.76
N ALA A 161 1.70 14.38 17.71
CA ALA A 161 1.78 15.60 18.51
C ALA A 161 1.69 15.36 20.03
N TRP A 162 1.05 14.25 20.45
CA TRP A 162 0.85 13.95 21.88
C TRP A 162 1.91 13.02 22.45
N MET A 163 2.36 12.03 21.67
CA MET A 163 3.27 11.00 22.16
C MET A 163 4.62 10.94 21.45
N GLY A 164 4.80 11.61 20.32
CA GLY A 164 6.04 11.52 19.53
C GLY A 164 6.15 10.24 18.68
N TRP A 165 7.17 10.19 17.82
CA TRP A 165 7.29 9.13 16.82
C TRP A 165 7.75 7.79 17.39
N ARG A 166 8.49 7.77 18.50
CA ARG A 166 8.99 6.53 19.10
C ARG A 166 7.84 5.69 19.64
N GLN A 167 7.00 6.29 20.49
CA GLN A 167 5.80 5.66 21.04
C GLN A 167 4.81 5.26 19.94
N LEU A 168 4.70 6.07 18.88
CA LEU A 168 3.88 5.70 17.71
C LEU A 168 4.36 4.40 17.06
N PHE A 169 5.68 4.22 16.88
CA PHE A 169 6.24 2.98 16.34
C PHE A 169 6.12 1.80 17.30
N GLU A 170 6.16 2.01 18.62
CA GLU A 170 5.86 0.96 19.61
C GLU A 170 4.41 0.47 19.49
N ILE A 171 3.45 1.38 19.34
CA ILE A 171 2.04 1.04 19.10
C ILE A 171 1.90 0.25 17.79
N LEU A 172 2.58 0.69 16.73
CA LEU A 172 2.57 -0.02 15.45
C LEU A 172 3.21 -1.40 15.56
N ALA A 173 4.29 -1.56 16.33
CA ALA A 173 4.89 -2.86 16.60
C ALA A 173 3.92 -3.80 17.34
N ALA A 174 3.21 -3.29 18.35
CA ALA A 174 2.20 -4.03 19.08
C ALA A 174 1.01 -4.42 18.18
N ALA A 175 0.47 -3.47 17.40
CA ALA A 175 -0.63 -3.71 16.47
C ALA A 175 -0.25 -4.72 15.37
N THR A 176 0.99 -4.67 14.89
CA THR A 176 1.51 -5.60 13.89
C THR A 176 1.70 -7.00 14.48
N SER A 177 2.23 -7.10 15.70
CA SER A 177 2.34 -8.37 16.43
C SER A 177 0.97 -8.98 16.69
N ALA A 178 0.01 -8.18 17.16
CA ALA A 178 -1.37 -8.62 17.37
C ALA A 178 -2.02 -9.11 16.08
N THR A 179 -1.80 -8.42 14.96
CA THR A 179 -2.29 -8.85 13.64
C THR A 179 -1.63 -10.15 13.19
N ALA A 180 -0.33 -10.32 13.41
CA ALA A 180 0.39 -11.56 13.09
C ALA A 180 -0.19 -12.76 13.86
N VAL A 181 -0.41 -12.59 15.17
CA VAL A 181 -1.02 -13.60 16.04
C VAL A 181 -2.47 -13.86 15.63
N LEU A 182 -3.24 -12.82 15.31
CA LEU A 182 -4.63 -12.93 14.85
C LEU A 182 -4.71 -13.79 13.59
N ILE A 183 -3.89 -13.50 12.58
CA ILE A 183 -3.82 -14.31 11.35
C ILE A 183 -3.43 -15.75 11.69
N TYR A 184 -2.44 -15.94 12.56
CA TYR A 184 -1.96 -17.27 12.89
C TYR A 184 -3.00 -18.10 13.65
N VAL A 185 -3.77 -17.51 14.56
CA VAL A 185 -4.71 -18.24 15.42
C VAL A 185 -6.08 -18.40 14.77
N VAL A 186 -6.58 -17.36 14.10
CA VAL A 186 -7.97 -17.31 13.62
C VAL A 186 -8.14 -17.88 12.21
N VAL A 187 -7.16 -17.68 11.33
CA VAL A 187 -7.25 -18.19 9.95
C VAL A 187 -7.06 -19.71 9.99
N PRO A 188 -8.01 -20.51 9.48
CA PRO A 188 -7.85 -21.96 9.49
C PRO A 188 -6.73 -22.39 8.53
N GLU A 189 -6.02 -23.49 8.85
CA GLU A 189 -5.06 -24.08 7.92
C GLU A 189 -5.82 -24.76 6.79
N ARG A 190 -5.40 -24.56 5.55
CA ARG A 190 -5.93 -25.29 4.40
C ARG A 190 -4.77 -26.00 3.74
N ILE A 191 -4.87 -27.32 3.62
CA ILE A 191 -3.86 -28.11 2.91
C ILE A 191 -3.88 -27.62 1.46
N ILE A 192 -2.77 -27.02 1.03
CA ILE A 192 -2.55 -26.66 -0.36
C ILE A 192 -2.24 -27.98 -1.07
N ILE A 193 -3.25 -28.57 -1.70
CA ILE A 193 -3.03 -29.71 -2.58
C ILE A 193 -2.41 -29.14 -3.85
N PRO A 194 -1.15 -29.48 -4.19
CA PRO A 194 -0.55 -29.05 -5.44
C PRO A 194 -1.46 -29.52 -6.58
N SER A 195 -1.89 -28.60 -7.45
CA SER A 195 -2.63 -28.99 -8.65
C SER A 195 -1.73 -29.93 -9.47
N THR A 196 -2.13 -31.18 -9.62
CA THR A 196 -1.42 -32.21 -10.37
C THR A 196 -1.40 -31.96 -11.88
N ALA A 197 -2.06 -30.89 -12.37
CA ALA A 197 -2.43 -30.72 -13.77
C ALA A 197 -1.84 -29.48 -14.49
N SER A 198 -0.78 -28.85 -13.99
CA SER A 198 -0.10 -27.81 -14.76
C SER A 198 1.36 -27.73 -14.37
N THR A 199 2.25 -27.80 -15.36
CA THR A 199 3.65 -27.40 -15.24
C THR A 199 3.70 -26.10 -14.44
N PRO A 200 4.41 -26.04 -13.29
CA PRO A 200 4.50 -24.80 -12.54
C PRO A 200 5.02 -23.75 -13.51
N ALA A 201 4.33 -22.60 -13.61
CA ALA A 201 4.81 -21.49 -14.42
C ALA A 201 6.13 -21.04 -13.81
N THR A 202 7.24 -21.50 -14.39
CA THR A 202 8.59 -21.16 -13.94
C THR A 202 8.80 -19.68 -14.20
N LEU A 203 9.62 -19.02 -13.38
CA LEU A 203 9.98 -17.61 -13.60
C LEU A 203 10.47 -17.38 -15.05
N SER A 204 11.17 -18.37 -15.63
CA SER A 204 11.62 -18.36 -17.02
C SER A 204 10.47 -18.31 -18.04
N SER A 205 9.34 -18.98 -17.80
CA SER A 205 8.19 -18.91 -18.72
C SER A 205 7.51 -17.56 -18.70
N VAL A 206 7.50 -16.88 -17.54
CA VAL A 206 6.96 -15.52 -17.41
C VAL A 206 7.89 -14.50 -18.09
N LEU A 207 9.20 -14.60 -17.85
CA LEU A 207 10.20 -13.73 -18.47
C LEU A 207 10.35 -13.97 -19.99
N GLY A 208 9.99 -15.16 -20.48
CA GLY A 208 9.93 -15.47 -21.91
C GLY A 208 8.67 -14.96 -22.63
N ASP A 209 7.63 -14.54 -21.88
CA ASP A 209 6.37 -14.10 -22.48
C ASP A 209 6.47 -12.66 -23.02
N ARG A 210 6.20 -12.50 -24.32
CA ARG A 210 6.18 -11.18 -24.98
C ARG A 210 5.06 -10.29 -24.44
N ARG A 211 3.95 -10.85 -23.94
CA ARG A 211 2.87 -10.07 -23.32
C ARG A 211 3.33 -9.45 -21.99
N PHE A 212 4.11 -10.20 -21.20
CA PHE A 212 4.69 -9.69 -19.96
C PHE A 212 5.54 -8.45 -20.22
N TRP A 213 6.47 -8.51 -21.18
CA TRP A 213 7.34 -7.37 -21.52
C TRP A 213 6.61 -6.16 -22.13
N ARG A 214 5.38 -6.33 -22.64
CA ARG A 214 4.54 -5.20 -23.07
C ARG A 214 3.84 -4.51 -21.90
N ILE A 215 3.38 -5.28 -20.92
CA ILE A 215 2.53 -4.78 -19.82
C ILE A 215 3.36 -4.35 -18.61
N ALA A 216 4.43 -5.09 -18.29
CA ALA A 216 5.20 -4.89 -17.07
C ALA A 216 5.91 -3.53 -17.01
N PRO A 217 6.63 -3.05 -18.05
CA PRO A 217 7.27 -1.74 -18.00
C PRO A 217 6.26 -0.59 -17.87
N LEU A 218 5.14 -0.67 -18.59
CA LEU A 218 4.07 0.32 -18.52
C LEU A 218 3.45 0.39 -17.12
N SER A 219 3.17 -0.78 -16.55
CA SER A 219 2.62 -0.89 -15.19
C SER A 219 3.64 -0.39 -14.15
N ALA A 220 4.91 -0.78 -14.29
CA ALA A 220 5.99 -0.35 -13.40
C ALA A 220 6.19 1.16 -13.44
N ALA A 221 6.14 1.78 -14.63
CA ALA A 221 6.25 3.22 -14.77
C ALA A 221 5.09 3.96 -14.10
N CYS A 222 3.84 3.60 -14.43
CA CYS A 222 2.66 4.29 -13.89
C CYS A 222 2.50 4.09 -12.37
N VAL A 223 2.65 2.84 -11.91
CA VAL A 223 2.49 2.51 -10.49
C VAL A 223 3.68 3.03 -9.70
N GLY A 224 4.90 2.84 -10.21
CA GLY A 224 6.13 3.31 -9.56
C GLY A 224 6.18 4.82 -9.41
N SER A 225 5.82 5.60 -10.43
CA SER A 225 5.77 7.06 -10.33
C SER A 225 4.69 7.52 -9.34
N ALA A 226 3.50 6.93 -9.37
CA ALA A 226 2.43 7.25 -8.42
C ALA A 226 2.85 7.00 -6.97
N TRP A 227 3.52 5.87 -6.68
CA TRP A 227 4.03 5.57 -5.34
C TRP A 227 5.20 6.48 -4.93
N SER A 228 6.08 6.82 -5.87
CA SER A 228 7.21 7.73 -5.62
C SER A 228 6.72 9.13 -5.26
N LEU A 229 5.77 9.65 -6.03
CA LEU A 229 5.13 10.93 -5.77
C LEU A 229 4.42 10.93 -4.41
N GLN A 230 3.51 9.98 -4.18
CA GLN A 230 2.72 9.97 -2.94
C GLN A 230 3.57 9.68 -1.69
N GLY A 231 4.49 8.71 -1.77
CA GLY A 231 5.19 8.17 -0.61
C GLY A 231 6.43 8.96 -0.18
N LEU A 232 7.01 9.77 -1.08
CA LEU A 232 8.27 10.45 -0.83
C LEU A 232 8.22 11.93 -1.21
N TRP A 233 7.82 12.25 -2.43
CA TRP A 233 8.05 13.60 -2.99
C TRP A 233 6.91 14.59 -2.76
N ALA A 234 5.69 14.12 -2.51
CA ALA A 234 4.54 14.99 -2.26
C ALA A 234 4.78 15.89 -1.04
N SER A 235 5.32 15.36 0.05
CA SER A 235 5.51 16.15 1.27
C SER A 235 6.55 17.28 1.09
N PRO A 236 7.79 17.01 0.64
CA PRO A 236 8.76 18.09 0.39
C PRO A 236 8.31 19.07 -0.70
N TRP A 237 7.62 18.60 -1.74
CA TRP A 237 7.11 19.51 -2.78
C TRP A 237 6.08 20.49 -2.20
N LEU A 238 5.11 19.98 -1.44
CA LEU A 238 4.05 20.79 -0.85
C LEU A 238 4.60 21.82 0.16
N THR A 239 5.68 21.50 0.88
CA THR A 239 6.31 22.44 1.82
C THR A 239 7.25 23.42 1.11
N ASP A 240 8.13 22.92 0.23
CA ASP A 240 9.27 23.70 -0.25
C ASP A 240 8.94 24.47 -1.54
N VAL A 241 8.01 23.95 -2.36
CA VAL A 241 7.61 24.56 -3.65
C VAL A 241 6.28 25.31 -3.52
N GLU A 242 5.27 24.70 -2.91
CA GLU A 242 3.95 25.33 -2.73
C GLU A 242 3.90 26.21 -1.46
N GLY A 243 4.89 26.10 -0.57
CA GLY A 243 4.97 26.93 0.65
C GLY A 243 3.88 26.63 1.67
N LEU A 244 3.26 25.43 1.63
CA LEU A 244 2.20 25.08 2.57
C LEU A 244 2.74 24.92 3.98
N ASP A 245 1.94 25.40 4.94
CA ASP A 245 2.17 25.15 6.35
C ASP A 245 1.87 23.68 6.72
N ARG A 246 2.21 23.28 7.94
CA ARG A 246 2.01 21.89 8.41
C ARG A 246 0.54 21.46 8.32
N ALA A 247 -0.39 22.37 8.59
CA ALA A 247 -1.83 22.11 8.51
C ALA A 247 -2.27 21.86 7.06
N GLY A 248 -1.88 22.74 6.12
CA GLY A 248 -2.17 22.58 4.70
C GLY A 248 -1.55 21.32 4.10
N LEU A 249 -0.32 20.98 4.50
CA LEU A 249 0.33 19.73 4.10
C LEU A 249 -0.50 18.50 4.50
N VAL A 250 -0.91 18.43 5.77
CA VAL A 250 -1.68 17.30 6.30
C VAL A 250 -3.04 17.19 5.63
N GLU A 251 -3.72 18.32 5.40
CA GLU A 251 -5.00 18.36 4.69
C GLU A 251 -4.88 17.81 3.26
N GLN A 252 -3.86 18.23 2.51
CA GLN A 252 -3.63 17.76 1.13
C GLN A 252 -3.27 16.29 1.09
N LEU A 253 -2.38 15.80 1.95
CA LEU A 253 -2.02 14.38 2.01
C LEU A 253 -3.22 13.50 2.40
N PHE A 254 -4.08 13.99 3.30
CA PHE A 254 -5.32 13.33 3.67
C PHE A 254 -6.30 13.27 2.48
N ALA A 255 -6.47 14.39 1.76
CA ALA A 255 -7.30 14.45 0.56
C ALA A 255 -6.81 13.50 -0.54
N MET A 256 -5.48 13.46 -0.79
CA MET A 256 -4.86 12.51 -1.72
C MET A 256 -5.14 11.06 -1.32
N SER A 257 -5.06 10.75 -0.02
CA SER A 257 -5.31 9.40 0.50
C SER A 257 -6.78 8.99 0.36
N ILE A 258 -7.72 9.92 0.58
CA ILE A 258 -9.15 9.69 0.33
C ILE A 258 -9.41 9.44 -1.16
N VAL A 259 -8.84 10.25 -2.04
CA VAL A 259 -8.98 10.08 -3.50
C VAL A 259 -8.41 8.74 -3.94
N LEU A 260 -7.27 8.31 -3.38
CA LEU A 260 -6.71 6.98 -3.63
C LEU A 260 -7.68 5.86 -3.19
N CYS A 261 -8.25 5.97 -1.99
CA CYS A 261 -9.21 4.99 -1.47
C CYS A 261 -10.47 4.88 -2.33
N GLY A 262 -11.09 6.04 -2.64
CA GLY A 262 -12.27 6.11 -3.48
C GLY A 262 -11.98 5.65 -4.92
N GLY A 263 -10.83 6.03 -5.46
CA GLY A 263 -10.36 5.62 -6.78
C GLY A 263 -10.17 4.12 -6.89
N ALA A 264 -9.55 3.47 -5.91
CA ALA A 264 -9.39 2.01 -5.89
C ALA A 264 -10.74 1.27 -5.88
N TRP A 265 -11.71 1.76 -5.10
CA TRP A 265 -13.05 1.19 -5.04
C TRP A 265 -13.85 1.38 -6.34
N LEU A 266 -13.87 2.61 -6.88
CA LEU A 266 -14.51 2.94 -8.16
C LEU A 266 -13.87 2.17 -9.30
N PHE A 267 -12.54 2.05 -9.32
CA PHE A 267 -11.83 1.31 -10.35
C PHE A 267 -12.20 -0.18 -10.33
N GLY A 268 -12.26 -0.81 -9.17
CA GLY A 268 -12.67 -2.21 -9.05
C GLY A 268 -14.07 -2.50 -9.60
N THR A 269 -15.04 -1.62 -9.31
CA THR A 269 -16.42 -1.76 -9.79
C THR A 269 -16.57 -1.41 -11.27
N LEU A 270 -15.88 -0.36 -11.73
CA LEU A 270 -15.89 0.08 -13.12
C LEU A 270 -15.25 -0.94 -14.05
N VAL A 271 -14.08 -1.49 -13.68
CA VAL A 271 -13.41 -2.55 -14.44
C VAL A 271 -14.30 -3.79 -14.54
N HIS A 272 -14.97 -4.18 -13.45
CA HIS A 272 -15.91 -5.30 -13.47
C HIS A 272 -17.07 -5.06 -14.45
N CYS A 273 -17.64 -3.84 -14.47
CA CYS A 273 -18.70 -3.47 -15.40
C CYS A 273 -18.22 -3.45 -16.86
N ILE A 274 -17.07 -2.84 -17.13
CA ILE A 274 -16.48 -2.71 -18.46
C ILE A 274 -16.10 -4.09 -19.02
N ARG A 275 -15.55 -4.99 -18.19
CA ARG A 275 -15.23 -6.36 -18.60
C ARG A 275 -16.47 -7.19 -18.93
N ARG A 276 -17.60 -6.96 -18.23
CA ARG A 276 -18.89 -7.58 -18.60
C ARG A 276 -19.41 -7.13 -19.97
N ARG A 277 -18.98 -5.97 -20.46
CA ARG A 277 -19.29 -5.45 -21.79
C ARG A 277 -18.33 -5.95 -22.89
N GLY A 278 -17.43 -6.89 -22.57
CA GLY A 278 -16.54 -7.54 -23.54
C GLY A 278 -15.23 -6.80 -23.81
N VAL A 279 -14.92 -5.71 -23.09
CA VAL A 279 -13.65 -4.99 -23.26
C VAL A 279 -12.50 -5.77 -22.62
N GLY A 280 -11.42 -5.94 -23.36
CA GLY A 280 -10.20 -6.63 -22.90
C GLY A 280 -9.46 -5.86 -21.81
N ALA A 281 -8.78 -6.58 -20.92
CA ALA A 281 -7.99 -5.97 -19.83
C ALA A 281 -6.84 -5.08 -20.33
N GLU A 282 -6.27 -5.40 -21.49
CA GLU A 282 -5.19 -4.63 -22.12
C GLU A 282 -5.67 -3.23 -22.53
N THR A 283 -6.87 -3.11 -23.11
CA THR A 283 -7.46 -1.82 -23.49
C THR A 283 -7.72 -0.95 -22.27
N ILE A 284 -8.25 -1.54 -21.19
CA ILE A 284 -8.49 -0.83 -19.94
C ILE A 284 -7.16 -0.29 -19.38
N LEU A 285 -6.13 -1.13 -19.34
CA LEU A 285 -4.81 -0.75 -18.84
C LEU A 285 -4.17 0.35 -19.69
N ALA A 286 -4.29 0.28 -21.02
CA ALA A 286 -3.80 1.31 -21.93
C ALA A 286 -4.51 2.66 -21.71
N VAL A 287 -5.84 2.67 -21.61
CA VAL A 287 -6.61 3.91 -21.36
C VAL A 287 -6.22 4.54 -20.02
N VAL A 288 -6.10 3.73 -18.97
CA VAL A 288 -5.69 4.22 -17.63
C VAL A 288 -4.28 4.79 -17.68
N ALA A 289 -3.35 4.11 -18.35
CA ALA A 289 -1.98 4.59 -18.49
C ALA A 289 -1.90 5.91 -19.25
N VAL A 290 -2.65 6.06 -20.35
CA VAL A 290 -2.70 7.32 -21.13
C VAL A 290 -3.26 8.46 -20.28
N LEU A 291 -4.36 8.24 -19.55
CA LEU A 291 -4.94 9.24 -18.66
C LEU A 291 -3.96 9.65 -17.54
N PHE A 292 -3.26 8.66 -16.97
CA PHE A 292 -2.26 8.91 -15.93
C PHE A 292 -1.09 9.73 -16.46
N ILE A 293 -0.51 9.35 -17.61
CA ILE A 293 0.59 10.10 -18.24
C ILE A 293 0.15 11.51 -18.62
N ALA A 294 -1.07 11.68 -19.14
CA ALA A 294 -1.61 13.01 -19.43
C ALA A 294 -1.72 13.88 -18.16
N ALA A 295 -2.18 13.30 -17.04
CA ALA A 295 -2.25 14.01 -15.77
C ALA A 295 -0.86 14.44 -15.25
N GLU A 296 0.15 13.58 -15.36
CA GLU A 296 1.54 13.90 -15.02
C GLU A 296 2.09 15.02 -15.90
N VAL A 297 1.82 15.01 -17.21
CA VAL A 297 2.24 16.09 -18.14
C VAL A 297 1.58 17.41 -17.77
N VAL A 298 0.29 17.41 -17.42
CA VAL A 298 -0.45 18.59 -16.95
C VAL A 298 0.18 19.16 -15.68
N LEU A 299 0.57 18.29 -14.73
CA LEU A 299 1.26 18.67 -13.51
C LEU A 299 2.62 19.33 -13.81
N ILE A 300 3.43 18.70 -14.68
CA ILE A 300 4.76 19.20 -15.08
C ILE A 300 4.66 20.57 -15.76
N LEU A 301 3.66 20.74 -16.63
CA LEU A 301 3.42 22.00 -17.34
C LEU A 301 2.76 23.07 -16.46
N ARG A 302 2.46 22.76 -15.19
CA ARG A 302 1.74 23.63 -14.24
C ARG A 302 0.50 24.29 -14.87
N VAL A 303 -0.23 23.53 -15.69
CA VAL A 303 -1.44 24.04 -16.34
C VAL A 303 -2.41 24.44 -15.22
N PRO A 304 -2.94 25.68 -15.23
CA PRO A 304 -3.85 26.14 -14.20
C PRO A 304 -5.14 25.31 -14.26
N LEU A 305 -5.24 24.30 -13.40
CA LEU A 305 -6.47 23.57 -13.19
C LEU A 305 -7.43 24.46 -12.39
N PRO A 306 -8.72 24.53 -12.76
CA PRO A 306 -9.70 25.28 -11.98
C PRO A 306 -9.70 24.72 -10.55
N SER A 307 -9.23 25.53 -9.60
CA SER A 307 -9.11 25.13 -8.20
C SER A 307 -10.48 24.83 -7.59
N ARG A 308 -10.54 24.02 -6.53
CA ARG A 308 -11.79 23.81 -5.75
C ARG A 308 -12.40 25.14 -5.27
N ALA A 309 -11.58 26.16 -5.06
CA ALA A 309 -12.01 27.53 -4.79
C ALA A 309 -12.70 28.18 -5.98
N ALA A 310 -12.25 27.96 -7.23
CA ALA A 310 -12.92 28.45 -8.43
C ALA A 310 -14.27 27.75 -8.67
N MET A 311 -14.36 26.43 -8.45
CA MET A 311 -15.63 25.70 -8.56
C MET A 311 -16.66 26.10 -7.49
N LEU A 312 -16.24 26.31 -6.25
CA LEU A 312 -17.13 26.78 -5.17
C LEU A 312 -17.50 28.27 -5.33
N ARG A 313 -16.59 29.13 -5.81
CA ARG A 313 -16.89 30.53 -6.14
C ARG A 313 -17.86 30.66 -7.32
N HIS A 314 -17.79 29.76 -8.29
CA HIS A 314 -18.76 29.72 -9.38
C HIS A 314 -20.14 29.25 -8.89
N ALA A 315 -20.18 28.34 -7.91
CA ALA A 315 -21.42 27.92 -7.26
C ALA A 315 -21.99 28.97 -6.28
N SER A 316 -21.17 29.89 -5.76
CA SER A 316 -21.59 30.94 -4.81
C SER A 316 -21.80 32.33 -5.44
N GLY A 317 -21.65 32.48 -6.76
CA GLY A 317 -22.05 33.69 -7.49
C GLY A 317 -21.33 35.00 -7.14
N MET A 318 -20.09 34.97 -6.66
CA MET A 318 -19.35 36.21 -6.37
C MET A 318 -18.52 36.67 -7.59
N PRO A 319 -18.58 37.96 -7.99
CA PRO A 319 -17.87 38.48 -9.17
C PRO A 319 -16.36 38.69 -8.92
N ILE A 320 -15.63 38.75 -10.05
CA ILE A 320 -14.17 38.80 -10.21
C ILE A 320 -13.54 40.05 -9.60
#